data_AF-A0A7V0JGL7-F1
#
_entry.id   AF-A0A7V0JGL7-F1
#
_cell.length_a   1.000
_cell.length_b   1.000
_cell.length_c   1.000
_cell.angle_alpha   90.00
_cell.angle_beta   90.00
_cell.angle_gamma   90.00
#
_symmetry.space_group_name_H-M   'P 1'
#
loop_
_entity.id
_entity.type
_entity.pdbx_description
1 polymer ?
#
loop_
_entity_poly.entity_id
_entity_poly.type
_entity_poly.pdbx_seq_one_letter_code
_entity_poly.pdbx_strand_id
1 'polypeptide(L)'
;MLRKFFKADEGFTLIEVLIVVVIVAILAAISVPIYVQYVAGARASDPQATIGAIYNACKMYYQDTGDYPTDVNELEEMEYLTIDLATKEQWEFQIVGSQDQLDQIMATSTEKMKGGAGEVVVYEVREGRFTGYGLPSDQGSFE
;
A
#
# COMPACT_ATOMS: atom_id res chain seq x y z
N MET A 1 52.07 -49.78 -11.56
CA MET A 1 52.30 -48.43 -10.99
C MET A 1 51.09 -47.55 -11.31
N LEU A 2 50.35 -47.08 -10.30
CA LEU A 2 49.33 -46.04 -10.48
C LEU A 2 49.76 -44.81 -9.66
N ARG A 3 50.16 -43.73 -10.35
CA ARG A 3 50.36 -42.42 -9.72
C ARG A 3 48.97 -41.80 -9.51
N LYS A 4 48.49 -41.76 -8.26
CA LYS A 4 47.34 -40.92 -7.89
C LYS A 4 47.78 -39.46 -7.99
N PHE A 5 47.17 -38.71 -8.91
CA PHE A 5 47.18 -37.26 -8.88
C PHE A 5 46.35 -36.81 -7.68
N PHE A 6 47.01 -36.29 -6.64
CA PHE A 6 46.30 -35.51 -5.62
C PHE A 6 45.80 -34.24 -6.30
N LYS A 7 44.49 -34.16 -6.51
CA LYS A 7 43.81 -32.89 -6.79
C LYS A 7 44.05 -32.01 -5.56
N ALA A 8 44.60 -30.82 -5.76
CA ALA A 8 44.60 -29.80 -4.72
C ALA A 8 43.15 -29.35 -4.55
N ASP A 9 42.53 -29.69 -3.42
CA ASP A 9 41.30 -29.03 -3.01
C ASP A 9 41.68 -27.62 -2.59
N GLU A 10 41.46 -26.66 -3.48
CA GLU A 10 41.59 -25.23 -3.18
C GLU A 10 40.47 -24.86 -2.21
N GLY A 11 40.82 -24.73 -0.93
CA GLY A 11 39.90 -24.29 0.13
C GLY A 11 39.60 -22.80 0.04
N PHE A 12 38.39 -22.42 0.43
CA PHE A 12 37.95 -21.03 0.51
C PHE A 12 38.84 -20.22 1.47
N THR A 13 39.23 -19.01 1.08
CA THR A 13 40.02 -18.12 1.95
C THR A 13 39.10 -17.28 2.85
N LEU A 14 39.59 -16.92 4.03
CA LEU A 14 38.86 -16.03 4.95
C LEU A 14 38.62 -14.63 4.34
N ILE A 15 39.55 -14.16 3.50
CA ILE A 15 39.43 -12.86 2.83
C ILE A 15 38.32 -12.87 1.78
N GLU A 16 38.10 -13.97 1.07
CA GLU A 16 36.99 -14.10 0.12
C GLU A 16 35.64 -14.04 0.84
N VAL A 17 35.49 -14.74 1.97
CA VAL A 17 34.26 -14.67 2.78
C VAL A 17 34.05 -13.25 3.33
N LEU A 18 35.12 -12.59 3.79
CA LEU A 18 35.04 -11.23 4.32
C LEU A 18 34.51 -10.23 3.28
N ILE A 19 35.06 -10.26 2.06
CA ILE A 19 34.63 -9.35 0.98
C ILE A 19 33.16 -9.60 0.61
N VAL A 20 32.74 -10.87 0.55
CA VAL A 20 31.34 -11.22 0.24
C VAL A 20 30.38 -10.66 1.29
N VAL A 21 30.68 -10.83 2.58
CA VAL A 21 29.82 -10.32 3.66
C VAL A 21 29.74 -8.79 3.63
N VAL A 22 30.85 -8.10 3.35
CA VAL A 22 30.87 -6.63 3.22
C VAL A 22 29.98 -6.16 2.07
N ILE A 23 30.06 -6.80 0.90
CA ILE A 23 29.22 -6.45 -0.26
C ILE A 23 27.74 -6.70 0.07
N VAL A 24 27.40 -7.84 0.65
CA VAL A 24 26.00 -8.16 1.04
C VAL A 24 25.46 -7.16 2.06
N ALA A 25 26.27 -6.72 3.03
CA ALA A 25 25.86 -5.71 4.00
C ALA A 25 25.52 -4.36 3.36
N ILE A 26 26.33 -3.89 2.39
CA ILE A 26 26.06 -2.65 1.66
C ILE A 26 24.77 -2.77 0.84
N LEU A 27 24.60 -3.89 0.12
CA LEU A 27 23.39 -4.13 -0.67
C LEU A 27 22.15 -4.19 0.22
N ALA A 28 22.22 -4.89 1.36
CA ALA A 28 21.10 -4.99 2.30
C ALA A 28 20.71 -3.62 2.86
N ALA A 29 21.69 -2.77 3.21
CA ALA A 29 21.44 -1.44 3.76
C ALA A 29 20.62 -0.54 2.82
N ILE A 30 20.84 -0.63 1.50
CA ILE A 30 20.09 0.12 0.48
C ILE A 30 18.79 -0.60 0.12
N SER A 31 18.83 -1.92 -0.01
CA SER A 31 17.72 -2.70 -0.57
C SER A 31 16.53 -2.83 0.40
N VAL A 32 16.79 -2.94 1.72
CA VAL A 32 15.72 -3.08 2.72
C VAL A 32 14.73 -1.90 2.73
N PRO A 33 15.15 -0.62 2.83
CA PRO A 33 14.20 0.49 2.83
C PRO A 33 13.41 0.61 1.52
N ILE A 34 14.06 0.34 0.38
CA ILE A 34 13.40 0.32 -0.93
C ILE A 34 12.34 -0.78 -0.98
N TYR A 35 12.67 -1.98 -0.50
CA TYR A 35 11.75 -3.10 -0.45
C TYR A 35 10.54 -2.83 0.44
N VAL A 36 10.73 -2.20 1.62
CA VAL A 36 9.63 -1.83 2.51
C VAL A 36 8.67 -0.85 1.82
N GLN A 37 9.19 0.18 1.14
CA GLN A 37 8.35 1.13 0.38
C GLN A 37 7.62 0.46 -0.78
N TYR A 38 8.29 -0.43 -1.51
CA TYR A 38 7.67 -1.19 -2.59
C TYR A 38 6.50 -2.04 -2.10
N VAL A 39 6.69 -2.75 -0.99
CA VAL A 39 5.62 -3.55 -0.38
C VAL A 39 4.49 -2.66 0.16
N ALA A 40 4.79 -1.49 0.71
CA ALA A 40 3.78 -0.53 1.13
C ALA A 40 2.91 -0.06 -0.04
N GLY A 41 3.53 0.33 -1.16
CA GLY A 41 2.79 0.72 -2.37
C GLY A 41 1.96 -0.43 -2.96
N ALA A 42 2.48 -1.65 -2.95
CA ALA A 42 1.73 -2.83 -3.37
C ALA A 42 0.52 -3.14 -2.46
N ARG A 43 0.59 -2.79 -1.17
CA ARG A 43 -0.54 -2.92 -0.25
C ARG A 43 -1.56 -1.79 -0.41
N ALA A 44 -1.10 -0.59 -0.78
CA ALA A 44 -1.97 0.56 -1.02
C ALA A 44 -2.86 0.39 -2.27
N SER A 45 -2.52 -0.50 -3.21
CA SER A 45 -3.35 -0.71 -4.41
C SER A 45 -4.75 -1.24 -4.10
N ASP A 46 -4.89 -2.02 -3.03
CA ASP A 46 -6.16 -2.59 -2.59
C ASP A 46 -7.16 -1.52 -2.12
N PRO A 47 -6.85 -0.68 -1.10
CA PRO A 47 -7.74 0.41 -0.73
C PRO A 47 -7.89 1.45 -1.83
N GLN A 48 -6.90 1.70 -2.69
CA GLN A 48 -7.05 2.61 -3.83
C GLN A 48 -8.16 2.16 -4.79
N ALA A 49 -8.21 0.87 -5.13
CA ALA A 49 -9.25 0.32 -5.98
C ALA A 49 -10.64 0.46 -5.33
N THR A 50 -10.73 0.12 -4.04
CA THR A 50 -11.97 0.18 -3.27
C THR A 50 -12.45 1.63 -3.08
N ILE A 51 -11.57 2.57 -2.79
CA ILE A 51 -11.89 4.00 -2.74
C ILE A 51 -12.42 4.48 -4.10
N GLY A 52 -11.84 4.04 -5.21
CA GLY A 52 -12.37 4.34 -6.54
C GLY A 52 -13.80 3.83 -6.75
N ALA A 53 -14.12 2.64 -6.23
CA ALA A 53 -15.47 2.10 -6.25
C ALA A 53 -16.42 2.90 -5.35
N ILE A 54 -16.00 3.24 -4.12
CA ILE A 54 -16.75 4.09 -3.19
C ILE A 54 -17.05 5.44 -3.84
N TYR A 55 -16.05 6.09 -4.47
CA TYR A 55 -16.25 7.37 -5.14
C TYR A 55 -17.30 7.31 -6.25
N ASN A 56 -17.31 6.24 -7.04
CA ASN A 56 -18.34 6.03 -8.06
C ASN A 56 -19.72 5.80 -7.45
N ALA A 57 -19.81 5.01 -6.37
CA ALA A 57 -21.03 4.79 -5.63
C ALA A 57 -21.59 6.09 -5.01
N CYS A 58 -20.74 6.93 -4.41
CA CYS A 58 -21.15 8.26 -3.91
C CYS A 58 -21.77 9.13 -5.00
N LYS A 59 -21.21 9.12 -6.21
CA LYS A 59 -21.76 9.88 -7.35
C LYS A 59 -23.10 9.32 -7.81
N MET A 60 -23.27 8.00 -7.83
CA MET A 60 -24.55 7.37 -8.18
C MET A 60 -25.61 7.70 -7.13
N TYR A 61 -25.26 7.58 -5.85
CA TYR A 61 -26.14 7.95 -4.75
C TYR A 61 -26.61 9.41 -4.88
N TYR A 62 -25.67 10.35 -5.08
CA TYR A 62 -26.01 11.77 -5.27
C TYR A 62 -26.93 12.02 -6.48
N GLN A 63 -26.76 11.26 -7.57
CA GLN A 63 -27.63 11.38 -8.74
C GLN A 63 -29.08 10.96 -8.45
N ASP A 64 -29.28 10.02 -7.53
CA ASP A 64 -30.59 9.49 -7.19
C ASP A 64 -31.28 10.27 -6.06
N THR A 65 -30.51 10.69 -5.04
CA THR A 65 -31.04 11.31 -3.81
C THR A 65 -30.90 12.82 -3.78
N GLY A 66 -29.92 13.38 -4.49
CA GLY A 66 -29.54 14.79 -4.44
C GLY A 66 -28.56 15.15 -3.31
N ASP A 67 -28.20 14.19 -2.45
CA ASP A 67 -27.28 14.36 -1.33
C ASP A 67 -26.11 13.37 -1.45
N TYR A 68 -24.93 13.69 -0.94
CA TYR A 68 -23.83 12.73 -0.80
C TYR A 68 -24.03 11.86 0.45
N PRO A 69 -23.65 10.57 0.39
CA PRO A 69 -23.66 9.71 1.57
C PRO A 69 -22.62 10.20 2.58
N THR A 70 -22.90 10.01 3.87
CA THR A 70 -21.97 10.38 4.95
C THR A 70 -21.22 9.19 5.54
N ASP A 71 -21.63 7.97 5.19
CA ASP A 71 -21.05 6.71 5.65
C ASP A 71 -20.98 5.71 4.48
N VAL A 72 -19.94 4.89 4.46
CA VAL A 72 -19.78 3.80 3.48
C VAL A 72 -20.84 2.72 3.70
N ASN A 73 -21.27 2.49 4.94
CA ASN A 73 -22.30 1.49 5.25
C ASN A 73 -23.64 1.83 4.58
N GLU A 74 -23.98 3.13 4.47
CA GLU A 74 -25.18 3.59 3.78
C GLU A 74 -25.18 3.15 2.30
N LEU A 75 -24.02 3.20 1.64
CA LEU A 75 -23.86 2.74 0.27
C LEU A 75 -24.00 1.22 0.13
N GLU A 76 -23.55 0.45 1.12
CA GLU A 76 -23.73 -1.01 1.13
C GLU A 76 -25.19 -1.40 1.40
N GLU A 77 -25.85 -0.76 2.37
CA GLU A 77 -27.25 -1.02 2.73
C GLU A 77 -28.22 -0.69 1.59
N MET A 78 -27.93 0.37 0.83
CA MET A 78 -28.73 0.78 -0.31
C MET A 78 -28.29 0.12 -1.64
N GLU A 79 -27.43 -0.90 -1.57
CA GLU A 79 -26.98 -1.73 -2.71
C GLU A 79 -26.24 -0.94 -3.82
N TYR A 80 -25.69 0.24 -3.52
CA TYR A 80 -24.83 0.98 -4.45
C TYR A 80 -23.42 0.38 -4.55
N LEU A 81 -22.97 -0.30 -3.50
CA LEU A 81 -21.64 -0.87 -3.39
C LEU A 81 -21.68 -2.19 -2.61
N THR A 82 -20.71 -3.07 -2.88
CA THR A 82 -20.38 -4.17 -1.97
C THR A 82 -18.89 -4.25 -1.87
N ILE A 83 -18.36 -4.11 -0.65
CA ILE A 83 -16.94 -4.28 -0.38
C ILE A 83 -16.74 -5.70 0.13
N ASP A 84 -15.79 -6.42 -0.46
CA ASP A 84 -15.52 -7.79 -0.05
C ASP A 84 -15.01 -7.83 1.40
N LEU A 85 -15.34 -8.93 2.09
CA LEU A 85 -15.02 -9.07 3.50
C LEU A 85 -13.51 -9.10 3.77
N ALA A 86 -12.70 -9.63 2.85
CA ALA A 86 -11.26 -9.69 3.03
C ALA A 86 -10.65 -8.29 3.04
N THR A 87 -11.11 -7.40 2.16
CA THR A 87 -10.73 -5.99 2.14
C THR A 87 -11.19 -5.27 3.39
N LYS A 88 -12.45 -5.48 3.84
CA LYS A 88 -12.96 -4.91 5.11
C LYS A 88 -12.23 -5.42 6.34
N GLU A 89 -11.68 -6.63 6.30
CA GLU A 89 -10.83 -7.13 7.37
C GLU A 89 -9.49 -6.42 7.44
N GLN A 90 -8.94 -5.93 6.31
CA GLN A 90 -7.64 -5.26 6.23
C GLN A 90 -7.75 -3.74 6.33
N TRP A 91 -8.86 -3.15 5.90
CA TRP A 91 -9.07 -1.71 5.74
C TRP A 91 -10.46 -1.29 6.20
N GLU A 92 -10.50 -0.20 6.96
CA GLU A 92 -11.72 0.53 7.31
C GLU A 92 -11.85 1.76 6.41
N PHE A 93 -13.01 1.96 5.80
CA PHE A 93 -13.25 3.06 4.85
C PHE A 93 -14.16 4.11 5.47
N GLN A 94 -13.84 5.38 5.23
CA GLN A 94 -14.59 6.51 5.74
C GLN A 94 -14.78 7.56 4.65
N ILE A 95 -15.99 8.12 4.60
CA ILE A 95 -16.33 9.25 3.74
C ILE A 95 -16.19 10.51 4.57
N VAL A 96 -15.42 11.47 4.08
CA VAL A 96 -15.24 12.78 4.71
C VAL A 96 -15.86 13.84 3.82
N GLY A 97 -16.77 14.59 4.41
CA GLY A 97 -17.50 15.66 3.73
C GLY A 97 -18.83 15.92 4.42
N SER A 98 -19.78 16.41 3.64
CA SER A 98 -21.15 16.71 4.04
C SER A 98 -22.12 16.24 2.95
N GLN A 99 -23.42 16.29 3.23
CA GLN A 99 -24.45 15.95 2.25
C GLN A 99 -24.37 16.80 0.96
N ASP A 100 -23.87 18.03 1.03
CA ASP A 100 -23.73 18.90 -0.14
C ASP A 100 -22.40 18.73 -0.89
N GLN A 101 -21.37 18.18 -0.23
CA GLN A 101 -20.02 18.15 -0.77
C GLN A 101 -19.22 16.96 -0.25
N LEU A 102 -18.71 16.16 -1.18
CA LEU A 102 -17.73 15.12 -0.92
C LEU A 102 -16.30 15.69 -0.96
N ASP A 103 -15.57 15.62 0.14
CA ASP A 103 -14.21 16.17 0.26
C ASP A 103 -13.15 15.09 0.06
N GLN A 104 -13.22 14.02 0.86
CA GLN A 104 -12.22 12.96 0.86
C GLN A 104 -12.86 11.59 1.07
N ILE A 105 -12.16 10.55 0.63
CA ILE A 105 -12.44 9.18 1.03
C ILE A 105 -11.15 8.61 1.59
N MET A 106 -11.22 8.09 2.80
CA MET A 106 -10.07 7.59 3.55
C MET A 106 -10.19 6.08 3.75
N ALA A 107 -9.06 5.38 3.70
CA ALA A 107 -8.93 4.01 4.13
C ALA A 107 -7.86 3.93 5.22
N THR A 108 -8.20 3.36 6.38
CA THR A 108 -7.28 3.15 7.50
C THR A 108 -7.04 1.65 7.68
N SER A 109 -5.78 1.23 7.76
CA SER A 109 -5.45 -0.18 7.92
C SER A 109 -5.79 -0.70 9.32
N THR A 110 -6.26 -1.94 9.39
CA THR A 110 -6.58 -2.62 10.65
C THR A 110 -5.39 -3.43 11.17
N GLU A 111 -5.53 -3.97 12.38
CA GLU A 111 -4.59 -4.93 12.99
C GLU A 111 -4.36 -6.21 12.16
N LYS A 112 -5.30 -6.56 11.28
CA LYS A 112 -5.14 -7.75 10.43
C LYS A 112 -4.25 -7.46 9.22
N MET A 113 -3.99 -6.20 8.88
CA MET A 113 -3.18 -5.83 7.73
C MET A 113 -1.71 -6.18 7.98
N LYS A 114 -1.09 -6.96 7.08
CA LYS A 114 0.31 -7.42 7.24
C LYS A 114 1.35 -6.30 7.37
N GLY A 115 1.01 -5.09 6.97
CA GLY A 115 1.84 -3.89 7.08
C GLY A 115 1.72 -3.15 8.40
N GLY A 116 0.81 -3.57 9.28
CA GLY A 116 0.51 -2.87 10.54
C GLY A 116 -0.80 -2.08 10.48
N ALA A 117 -1.36 -1.78 11.64
CA ALA A 117 -2.56 -0.95 11.79
C ALA A 117 -2.21 0.55 11.74
N GLY A 118 -3.21 1.37 11.37
CA GLY A 118 -3.12 2.84 11.43
C GLY A 118 -2.48 3.51 10.21
N GLU A 119 -2.15 2.74 9.17
CA GLU A 119 -1.69 3.31 7.90
C GLU A 119 -2.88 3.86 7.12
N VAL A 120 -2.75 5.06 6.56
CA VAL A 120 -3.88 5.77 5.95
C VAL A 120 -3.63 6.04 4.48
N VAL A 121 -4.58 5.67 3.62
CA VAL A 121 -4.65 6.07 2.21
C VAL A 121 -5.82 7.03 2.03
N VAL A 122 -5.58 8.19 1.45
CA VAL A 122 -6.60 9.24 1.26
C VAL A 122 -6.77 9.51 -0.21
N TYR A 123 -8.01 9.64 -0.67
CA TYR A 123 -8.35 10.24 -1.96
C TYR A 123 -8.93 11.62 -1.75
N GLU A 124 -8.23 12.64 -2.23
CA GLU A 124 -8.66 14.02 -2.23
C GLU A 124 -9.54 14.28 -3.46
N VAL A 125 -10.85 14.45 -3.26
CA VAL A 125 -11.80 14.55 -4.38
C VAL A 125 -11.58 15.83 -5.20
N ARG A 126 -11.27 16.94 -4.52
CA ARG A 126 -11.00 18.22 -5.17
C ARG A 126 -9.76 18.18 -6.06
N GLU A 127 -8.70 17.50 -5.63
CA GLU A 127 -7.44 17.39 -6.38
C GLU A 127 -7.42 16.19 -7.34
N GLY A 128 -8.34 15.23 -7.16
CA GLY A 128 -8.40 13.99 -7.93
C GLY A 128 -7.19 13.09 -7.70
N ARG A 129 -6.57 13.14 -6.50
CA ARG A 129 -5.28 12.52 -6.20
C ARG A 129 -5.34 11.65 -4.95
N PHE A 130 -4.58 10.56 -4.98
CA PHE A 130 -4.31 9.75 -3.80
C PHE A 130 -3.07 10.20 -3.04
N THR A 131 -3.13 10.20 -1.71
CA THR A 131 -2.03 10.51 -0.79
C THR A 131 -1.98 9.52 0.38
N GLY A 132 -0.88 9.50 1.14
CA GLY A 132 -0.72 8.66 2.33
C GLY A 132 0.15 7.43 2.12
N TYR A 133 -0.14 6.37 2.86
CA TYR A 133 0.66 5.14 2.96
C TYR A 133 0.95 4.51 1.61
N GLY A 134 2.22 4.12 1.40
CA GLY A 134 2.66 3.44 0.18
C GLY A 134 2.63 4.30 -1.08
N LEU A 135 2.23 5.56 -0.97
CA LEU A 135 2.15 6.51 -2.07
C LEU A 135 3.29 7.51 -1.95
N PRO A 136 3.77 8.07 -3.07
CA PRO A 136 4.74 9.14 -3.03
C PRO A 136 4.19 10.27 -2.16
N SER A 137 4.84 10.54 -1.03
CA SER A 137 4.62 11.78 -0.31
C SER A 137 4.99 12.91 -1.26
N ASP A 138 4.16 13.94 -1.29
CA ASP A 138 4.41 15.15 -2.06
C ASP A 138 5.70 15.79 -1.53
N GLN A 139 6.84 15.33 -2.05
CA GLN A 139 8.06 16.11 -2.05
C GLN A 139 7.77 17.22 -3.05
N GLY A 140 7.24 18.32 -2.52
CA GLY A 140 6.92 19.49 -3.30
C GLY A 140 8.02 19.75 -4.32
N SER A 141 7.59 20.07 -5.53
CA SER A 141 8.28 20.95 -6.46
C SER A 141 9.39 21.75 -5.76
N PHE A 142 10.62 21.28 -5.87
CA PHE A 142 11.78 22.13 -5.70
C PHE A 142 11.81 23.04 -6.94
N GLU A 143 11.11 24.17 -6.86
CA GLU A 143 11.58 25.40 -7.51
C GLU A 143 12.66 26.06 -6.65
#